data_AF-A0A941X4N5-F1
#
_entry.id   AF-A0A941X4N5-F1
#
_cell.length_a   1.000
_cell.length_b   1.000
_cell.length_c   1.000
_cell.angle_alpha   90.00
_cell.angle_beta   90.00
_cell.angle_gamma   90.00
#
_symmetry.space_group_name_H-M   'P 1'
#
loop_
_entity.id
_entity.type
_entity.pdbx_description
1 polymer ?
#
loop_
_entity_poly.entity_id
_entity_poly.type
_entity_poly.pdbx_seq_one_letter_code
_entity_poly.pdbx_strand_id
1 'polypeptide(L)'
;MNTKYRDFKEYFEKKYGLQLTKIITQYINENKICINDDNWNLKKFKVMKITFEKGEKCNQIKFYVSLKLLIEVKNKNIIEYWLGLLYEAELNHGLKNLNLLKCEEYVKKQYKAEKNLSKNLIPYFSVSSLDYHATKFLEKYCPQALEKPMALPVLDIANKMNLKIIYEPLNEDIFGKTYFIESEETMDNEEKRVISSGTIVINNRTEFMKLIESQNNTIIHECVHWEYHKNFFELQYLLNQENKPIVFKKEDIEFKSLSISNKIEWLEWQASALTPRILMPKKVTVEKFLSTIEKIKNQDGTLKNSQIYERAILNLANFFKVTKKAVKIRLLQLGFKNIIGINCYIDKEYKPAYYFNYQNEDEALTYMISFKEAIQFRINNKWLDALMKERKLIYADGFFAINHKEYVQVSKKGKIVLTDYAREHVDECCLAFNIIGTFQSNLNNMAYSSYYICKNTSNQQNIKLELNMESIQNSRIIGVTGCTDIAFEEISEASKILDKMIGSFGECLNVLIQELGYKSNKIIGELVFLDEKTIWNYRKGKRIPELNKLLAICGGLKLHPRITYKLMEKAGYTIGNRGKQEDFIIMFLIEECYNEGLPSWNNRLEELDVSIRLP
;
A
#
# COMPACT_ATOMS: atom_id res chain seq x y z
N MET A 1 -5.85 -26.29 10.75
CA MET A 1 -5.42 -26.70 12.11
C MET A 1 -6.62 -27.25 12.86
N ASN A 2 -6.51 -28.47 13.41
CA ASN A 2 -7.47 -28.95 14.41
C ASN A 2 -7.21 -28.19 15.72
N THR A 3 -8.10 -27.27 16.06
CA THR A 3 -8.02 -26.51 17.33
C THR A 3 -8.49 -27.40 18.48
N LYS A 4 -7.79 -27.37 19.61
CA LYS A 4 -8.18 -28.11 20.84
C LYS A 4 -9.38 -27.45 21.49
N TYR A 5 -9.44 -26.13 21.35
CA TYR A 5 -10.48 -25.25 21.83
C TYR A 5 -10.79 -24.24 20.72
N ARG A 6 -12.07 -23.97 20.48
CA ARG A 6 -12.50 -23.02 19.46
C ARG A 6 -12.10 -21.58 19.79
N ASP A 7 -12.10 -21.22 21.06
CA ASP A 7 -11.77 -19.88 21.57
C ASP A 7 -11.28 -19.94 23.03
N PHE A 8 -10.76 -18.81 23.54
CA PHE A 8 -10.28 -18.72 24.93
C PHE A 8 -11.38 -19.02 25.96
N LYS A 9 -12.63 -18.71 25.62
CA LYS A 9 -13.77 -18.95 26.50
C LYS A 9 -13.98 -20.46 26.69
N GLU A 10 -13.98 -21.24 25.62
CA GLU A 10 -14.08 -22.69 25.70
C GLU A 10 -12.89 -23.30 26.45
N TYR A 11 -11.67 -22.80 26.18
CA TYR A 11 -10.47 -23.19 26.94
C TYR A 11 -10.66 -22.95 28.44
N PHE A 12 -11.09 -21.75 28.81
CA PHE A 12 -11.21 -21.34 30.21
C PHE A 12 -12.31 -22.14 30.94
N GLU A 13 -13.46 -22.31 30.30
CA GLU A 13 -14.59 -23.08 30.84
C GLU A 13 -14.23 -24.55 31.05
N LYS A 14 -13.53 -25.19 30.09
CA LYS A 14 -13.11 -26.59 30.21
C LYS A 14 -11.98 -26.79 31.23
N LYS A 15 -10.97 -25.91 31.25
CA LYS A 15 -9.78 -26.09 32.09
C LYS A 15 -9.99 -25.67 33.54
N TYR A 16 -10.74 -24.60 33.78
CA TYR A 16 -10.92 -24.01 35.11
C TYR A 16 -12.33 -24.25 35.70
N GLY A 17 -13.14 -25.10 35.08
CA GLY A 17 -14.52 -25.35 35.51
C GLY A 17 -14.67 -25.74 36.99
N LEU A 18 -13.82 -26.63 37.50
CA LEU A 18 -13.83 -27.01 38.93
C LEU A 18 -13.48 -25.84 39.86
N GLN A 19 -12.53 -25.00 39.47
CA GLN A 19 -12.15 -23.82 40.24
C GLN A 19 -13.27 -22.78 40.23
N LEU A 20 -13.93 -22.59 39.09
CA LEU A 20 -15.08 -21.70 38.95
C LEU A 20 -16.23 -22.15 39.87
N THR A 21 -16.55 -23.45 39.91
CA THR A 21 -17.56 -23.97 40.85
C THR A 21 -17.23 -23.61 42.29
N LYS A 22 -15.97 -23.78 42.72
CA LYS A 22 -15.55 -23.41 44.08
C LYS A 22 -15.73 -21.92 44.38
N ILE A 23 -15.30 -21.04 43.46
CA ILE A 23 -15.42 -19.58 43.60
C ILE A 23 -16.90 -19.17 43.65
N ILE A 24 -17.72 -19.72 42.76
CA ILE A 24 -19.17 -19.43 42.71
C ILE A 24 -19.83 -19.84 44.04
N THR A 25 -19.56 -21.05 44.52
CA THR A 25 -20.12 -21.56 45.79
C THR A 25 -19.71 -20.69 46.97
N GLN A 26 -18.43 -20.32 47.05
CA GLN A 26 -17.94 -19.44 48.11
C GLN A 26 -18.63 -18.07 48.07
N TYR A 27 -18.73 -17.46 46.89
CA TYR A 27 -19.36 -16.15 46.73
C TYR A 27 -20.85 -16.14 47.08
N ILE A 28 -21.60 -17.19 46.70
CA ILE A 28 -23.01 -17.34 47.06
C ILE A 28 -23.18 -17.46 48.57
N ASN A 29 -22.34 -18.27 49.23
CA ASN A 29 -22.37 -18.45 50.68
C ASN A 29 -22.05 -17.17 51.45
N GLU A 30 -21.05 -16.40 51.00
CA GLU A 30 -20.62 -15.16 51.66
C GLU A 30 -21.63 -14.01 51.50
N ASN A 31 -22.27 -13.89 50.33
CA ASN A 31 -23.14 -12.76 50.03
C ASN A 31 -24.64 -13.04 50.22
N LYS A 32 -25.01 -14.28 50.61
CA LYS A 32 -26.40 -14.74 50.81
C LYS A 32 -27.34 -14.30 49.68
N ILE A 33 -26.83 -14.39 48.44
CA ILE A 33 -27.44 -13.80 47.25
C ILE A 33 -28.86 -14.31 47.08
N CYS A 34 -29.88 -13.48 47.37
CA CYS A 34 -31.31 -13.79 47.20
C CYS A 34 -31.80 -15.12 47.81
N ILE A 35 -31.02 -15.71 48.73
CA ILE A 35 -31.31 -17.00 49.34
C ILE A 35 -31.26 -16.78 50.86
N ASN A 36 -32.42 -16.46 51.45
CA ASN A 36 -32.58 -16.35 52.91
C ASN A 36 -32.53 -17.72 53.64
N ASP A 37 -32.22 -18.81 52.93
CA ASP A 37 -32.32 -20.19 53.43
C ASP A 37 -31.08 -21.03 53.03
N ASP A 38 -30.63 -21.91 53.90
CA ASP A 38 -29.41 -22.72 53.68
C ASP A 38 -29.55 -23.82 52.59
N ASN A 39 -30.68 -23.89 51.87
CA ASN A 39 -30.99 -24.92 50.88
C ASN A 39 -30.99 -24.39 49.42
N TRP A 40 -29.79 -24.31 48.83
CA TRP A 40 -29.59 -23.98 47.41
C TRP A 40 -28.69 -25.00 46.70
N ASN A 41 -28.85 -25.17 45.37
CA ASN A 41 -27.99 -26.01 44.55
C ASN A 41 -27.63 -25.34 43.21
N LEU A 42 -26.35 -25.31 42.83
CA LEU A 42 -25.91 -24.82 41.52
C LEU A 42 -26.14 -25.91 40.46
N LYS A 43 -27.20 -25.79 39.65
CA LYS A 43 -27.46 -26.74 38.56
C LYS A 43 -26.44 -26.65 37.44
N LYS A 44 -26.14 -25.42 37.02
CA LYS A 44 -25.27 -25.16 35.88
C LYS A 44 -24.76 -23.73 35.94
N PHE A 45 -23.53 -23.55 35.47
CA PHE A 45 -23.04 -22.25 35.05
C PHE A 45 -22.63 -22.31 33.59
N LYS A 46 -22.59 -21.15 32.94
CA LYS A 46 -22.03 -20.99 31.60
C LYS A 46 -21.20 -19.72 31.54
N VAL A 47 -20.00 -19.81 30.99
CA VAL A 47 -19.25 -18.61 30.63
C VAL A 47 -19.98 -17.93 29.48
N MET A 48 -20.32 -16.65 29.61
CA MET A 48 -21.07 -15.91 28.59
C MET A 48 -20.13 -15.11 27.71
N LYS A 49 -19.26 -14.29 28.32
CA LYS A 49 -18.33 -13.40 27.64
C LYS A 49 -17.04 -13.28 28.43
N ILE A 50 -15.92 -13.14 27.72
CA ILE A 50 -14.64 -12.73 28.28
C ILE A 50 -14.22 -11.45 27.57
N THR A 51 -13.86 -10.43 28.35
CA THR A 51 -13.34 -9.16 27.84
C THR A 51 -11.91 -8.98 28.34
N PHE A 52 -10.99 -8.64 27.46
CA PHE A 52 -9.57 -8.54 27.76
C PHE A 52 -9.11 -7.10 27.83
N GLU A 53 -8.18 -6.85 28.73
CA GLU A 53 -7.46 -5.59 28.93
C GLU A 53 -5.95 -5.88 28.92
N LYS A 54 -5.15 -5.00 28.32
CA LYS A 54 -3.68 -5.11 28.35
C LYS A 54 -3.19 -4.89 29.79
N GLY A 55 -2.31 -5.78 30.27
CA GLY A 55 -1.59 -5.59 31.53
C GLY A 55 -0.47 -4.56 31.40
N GLU A 56 0.30 -4.37 32.47
CA GLU A 56 1.43 -3.43 32.49
C GLU A 56 2.65 -4.00 31.73
N LYS A 57 2.86 -5.30 31.83
CA LYS A 57 3.89 -6.04 31.09
C LYS A 57 3.35 -6.54 29.75
N CYS A 58 4.23 -6.76 28.77
CA CYS A 58 3.84 -7.17 27.41
C CYS A 58 3.07 -8.50 27.38
N ASN A 59 3.42 -9.45 28.25
CA ASN A 59 2.82 -10.77 28.37
C ASN A 59 1.67 -10.85 29.39
N GLN A 60 1.36 -9.76 30.09
CA GLN A 60 0.34 -9.75 31.11
C GLN A 60 -1.02 -9.37 30.52
N ILE A 61 -2.04 -10.13 30.89
CA ILE A 61 -3.44 -9.87 30.52
C ILE A 61 -4.30 -9.73 31.76
N LYS A 62 -5.19 -8.73 31.75
CA LYS A 62 -6.31 -8.65 32.67
C LYS A 62 -7.57 -9.04 31.91
N PHE A 63 -8.44 -9.84 32.50
CA PHE A 63 -9.66 -10.23 31.81
C PHE A 63 -10.84 -10.40 32.75
N TYR A 64 -12.00 -9.99 32.25
CA TYR A 64 -13.26 -10.04 32.97
C TYR A 64 -14.15 -11.12 32.37
N VAL A 65 -14.52 -12.09 33.20
CA VAL A 65 -15.34 -13.24 32.84
C VAL A 65 -16.76 -13.00 33.35
N SER A 66 -17.71 -12.96 32.43
CA SER A 66 -19.14 -12.89 32.73
C SER A 66 -19.72 -14.31 32.75
N LEU A 67 -20.31 -14.68 33.88
CA LEU A 67 -20.92 -15.98 34.11
C LEU A 67 -22.44 -15.81 34.21
N LYS A 68 -23.18 -16.74 33.59
CA LYS A 68 -24.61 -16.94 33.84
C LYS A 68 -24.78 -18.20 34.68
N LEU A 69 -25.39 -18.05 35.85
CA LEU A 69 -25.64 -19.12 36.81
C LEU A 69 -27.12 -19.51 36.79
N LEU A 70 -27.40 -20.81 36.90
CA LEU A 70 -28.72 -21.36 37.16
C LEU A 70 -28.72 -22.01 38.53
N ILE A 71 -29.37 -21.36 39.49
CA ILE A 71 -29.40 -21.77 40.90
C ILE A 71 -30.80 -22.29 41.22
N GLU A 72 -30.88 -23.50 41.76
CA GLU A 72 -32.14 -24.05 42.27
C GLU A 72 -32.29 -23.72 43.75
N VAL A 73 -33.43 -23.14 44.11
CA VAL A 73 -33.80 -22.77 45.48
C VAL A 73 -35.10 -23.50 45.84
N LYS A 74 -35.14 -24.15 47.01
CA LYS A 74 -36.30 -24.89 47.54
C LYS A 74 -36.97 -25.82 46.52
N ASN A 75 -36.26 -26.87 46.11
CA ASN A 75 -36.73 -28.02 45.32
C ASN A 75 -37.52 -27.76 44.01
N LYS A 76 -37.81 -26.52 43.57
CA LYS A 76 -38.48 -26.22 42.28
C LYS A 76 -38.20 -24.85 41.63
N ASN A 77 -37.72 -23.82 42.34
CA ASN A 77 -37.50 -22.50 41.74
C ASN A 77 -36.08 -22.35 41.19
N ILE A 78 -35.95 -22.10 39.88
CA ILE A 78 -34.66 -21.82 39.24
C ILE A 78 -34.50 -20.31 39.06
N ILE A 79 -33.46 -19.75 39.67
CA ILE A 79 -33.10 -18.34 39.58
C ILE A 79 -31.92 -18.20 38.62
N GLU A 80 -32.00 -17.21 37.73
CA GLU A 80 -30.86 -16.80 36.91
C GLU A 80 -30.07 -15.70 37.63
N TYR A 81 -28.77 -15.90 37.80
CA TYR A 81 -27.89 -14.90 38.42
C TYR A 81 -26.65 -14.65 37.57
N TRP A 82 -26.19 -13.40 37.52
CA TRP A 82 -25.05 -12.99 36.72
C TRP A 82 -23.87 -12.59 37.59
N LEU A 83 -22.74 -13.24 37.38
CA LEU A 83 -21.52 -13.03 38.16
C LEU A 83 -20.39 -12.52 37.26
N GLY A 84 -19.59 -11.60 37.78
CA GLY A 84 -18.40 -11.05 37.17
C GLY A 84 -17.14 -11.47 37.92
N LEU A 85 -16.17 -12.06 37.21
CA LEU A 85 -14.86 -12.40 37.77
C LEU A 85 -13.77 -11.61 37.05
N LEU A 86 -12.97 -10.86 37.80
CA LEU A 86 -11.79 -10.17 37.28
C LEU A 86 -10.53 -10.99 37.58
N TYR A 87 -9.83 -11.37 36.53
CA TYR A 87 -8.57 -12.10 36.61
C TYR A 87 -7.40 -11.28 36.07
N GLU A 88 -6.22 -11.62 36.56
CA GLU A 88 -4.93 -11.26 35.99
C GLU A 88 -4.13 -12.54 35.74
N ALA A 89 -3.43 -12.60 34.61
CA ALA A 89 -2.59 -13.74 34.26
C ALA A 89 -1.45 -13.32 33.33
N GLU A 90 -0.49 -14.23 33.16
CA GLU A 90 0.60 -14.09 32.20
C GLU A 90 0.47 -15.13 31.09
N LEU A 91 0.65 -14.70 29.84
CA LEU A 91 0.72 -15.55 28.66
C LEU A 91 2.17 -15.75 28.24
N ASN A 92 2.71 -16.93 28.55
CA ASN A 92 4.08 -17.29 28.20
C ASN A 92 4.21 -18.82 28.11
N HIS A 93 4.12 -19.35 26.89
CA HIS A 93 3.92 -20.77 26.62
C HIS A 93 2.67 -21.30 27.34
N GLY A 94 1.58 -20.56 27.20
CA GLY A 94 0.29 -20.81 27.83
C GLY A 94 -0.02 -19.90 29.04
N LEU A 95 -1.20 -20.12 29.64
CA LEU A 95 -1.72 -19.30 30.74
C LEU A 95 -1.09 -19.69 32.09
N LYS A 96 -0.34 -18.78 32.68
CA LYS A 96 0.38 -18.92 33.96
C LYS A 96 -0.03 -17.82 34.94
N ASN A 97 0.28 -18.02 36.22
CA ASN A 97 0.07 -17.04 37.29
C ASN A 97 -1.36 -16.47 37.32
N LEU A 98 -2.35 -17.35 37.19
CA LEU A 98 -3.77 -16.96 37.15
C LEU A 98 -4.25 -16.53 38.55
N ASN A 99 -4.47 -15.23 38.72
CA ASN A 99 -4.88 -14.61 39.98
C ASN A 99 -6.30 -14.04 39.85
N LEU A 100 -7.19 -14.44 40.76
CA LEU A 100 -8.51 -13.81 40.87
C LEU A 100 -8.38 -12.52 41.69
N LEU A 101 -8.65 -11.39 41.06
CA LEU A 101 -8.57 -10.06 41.69
C LEU A 101 -9.88 -9.67 42.36
N LYS A 102 -11.01 -9.98 41.71
CA LYS A 102 -12.34 -9.59 42.20
C LYS A 102 -13.41 -10.58 41.75
N CYS A 103 -14.34 -10.87 42.65
CA CYS A 103 -15.61 -11.54 42.37
C CYS A 103 -16.72 -10.57 42.76
N GLU A 104 -17.59 -10.21 41.83
CA GLU A 104 -18.67 -9.23 42.05
C GLU A 104 -19.91 -9.57 41.23
N GLU A 105 -21.06 -9.00 41.61
CA GLU A 105 -22.25 -9.04 40.77
C GLU A 105 -21.95 -8.42 39.40
N TYR A 106 -22.47 -9.03 38.33
CA TYR A 106 -22.13 -8.61 36.98
C TYR A 106 -22.56 -7.17 36.72
N VAL A 107 -21.57 -6.29 36.57
CA VAL A 107 -21.77 -4.95 36.01
C VAL A 107 -21.38 -4.96 34.53
N LYS A 108 -22.23 -4.36 33.69
CA LYS A 108 -21.91 -4.12 32.28
C LYS A 108 -20.75 -3.11 32.20
N LYS A 109 -19.52 -3.61 32.12
CA LYS A 109 -18.34 -2.75 31.99
C LYS A 109 -18.40 -1.90 30.72
N GLN A 110 -18.09 -0.61 30.87
CA GLN A 110 -17.91 0.30 29.73
C GLN A 110 -16.65 -0.06 28.96
N TYR A 111 -16.74 -0.02 27.63
CA TYR A 111 -15.63 -0.29 26.73
C TYR A 111 -14.67 0.90 26.69
N LYS A 112 -13.37 0.69 26.98
CA LYS A 112 -12.30 1.68 26.81
C LYS A 112 -11.35 1.20 25.72
N ALA A 113 -11.41 1.82 24.54
CA ALA A 113 -10.66 1.37 23.36
C ALA A 113 -9.15 1.26 23.61
N GLU A 114 -8.57 2.17 24.40
CA GLU A 114 -7.12 2.26 24.65
C GLU A 114 -6.55 1.11 25.49
N LYS A 115 -7.38 0.48 26.34
CA LYS A 115 -6.95 -0.60 27.23
C LYS A 115 -7.47 -1.96 26.79
N ASN A 116 -8.60 -1.99 26.09
CA ASN A 116 -9.25 -3.22 25.71
C ASN A 116 -8.53 -3.90 24.53
N LEU A 117 -8.41 -5.21 24.62
CA LEU A 117 -7.94 -6.06 23.54
C LEU A 117 -9.14 -6.72 22.83
N SER A 118 -8.93 -7.09 21.58
CA SER A 118 -9.89 -7.91 20.85
C SER A 118 -10.06 -9.29 21.50
N LYS A 119 -11.06 -10.06 21.06
CA LYS A 119 -11.24 -11.46 21.49
C LYS A 119 -10.01 -12.33 21.20
N ASN A 120 -9.13 -11.90 20.29
CA ASN A 120 -7.88 -12.58 19.96
C ASN A 120 -6.65 -11.91 20.60
N LEU A 121 -6.83 -11.03 21.60
CA LEU A 121 -5.76 -10.31 22.29
C LEU A 121 -4.97 -9.31 21.44
N ILE A 122 -5.56 -8.84 20.35
CA ILE A 122 -4.99 -7.78 19.50
C ILE A 122 -5.44 -6.41 20.03
N PRO A 123 -4.53 -5.45 20.27
CA PRO A 123 -4.88 -4.09 20.63
C PRO A 123 -5.71 -3.38 19.55
N TYR A 124 -6.58 -2.46 19.96
CA TYR A 124 -7.31 -1.59 19.03
C TYR A 124 -6.61 -0.24 18.92
N PHE A 125 -6.05 0.07 17.76
CA PHE A 125 -5.47 1.38 17.47
C PHE A 125 -6.36 2.14 16.48
N SER A 126 -6.83 3.32 16.89
CA SER A 126 -7.39 4.28 15.94
C SER A 126 -6.25 4.99 15.23
N VAL A 127 -6.50 5.50 14.02
CA VAL A 127 -5.55 6.35 13.30
C VAL A 127 -5.02 7.49 14.17
N SER A 128 -5.91 8.13 14.94
CA SER A 128 -5.58 9.25 15.81
C SER A 128 -4.72 8.84 17.02
N SER A 129 -4.76 7.58 17.46
CA SER A 129 -3.99 7.10 18.62
C SER A 129 -2.61 6.54 18.27
N LEU A 130 -2.27 6.39 16.98
CA LEU A 130 -0.99 5.77 16.57
C LEU A 130 0.24 6.53 17.08
N ASP A 131 0.25 7.87 17.00
CA ASP A 131 1.35 8.67 17.54
C ASP A 131 1.44 8.59 19.08
N TYR A 132 0.30 8.42 19.77
CA TYR A 132 0.28 8.17 21.21
C TYR A 132 0.94 6.82 21.55
N HIS A 133 0.60 5.74 20.83
CA HIS A 133 1.21 4.43 21.07
C HIS A 133 2.70 4.40 20.73
N ALA A 134 3.11 5.06 19.65
CA ALA A 134 4.53 5.23 19.32
C ALA A 134 5.28 6.00 20.42
N THR A 135 4.67 7.04 20.98
CA THR A 135 5.24 7.79 22.11
C THR A 135 5.37 6.90 23.35
N LYS A 136 4.33 6.12 23.70
CA LYS A 136 4.38 5.17 24.83
C LYS A 136 5.47 4.10 24.66
N PHE A 137 5.70 3.63 23.44
CA PHE A 137 6.81 2.73 23.14
C PHE A 137 8.17 3.38 23.46
N LEU A 138 8.36 4.63 23.02
CA LEU A 138 9.61 5.36 23.23
C LEU A 138 9.82 5.77 24.68
N GLU A 139 8.78 6.17 25.41
CA GLU A 139 8.85 6.44 26.86
C GLU A 139 9.44 5.24 27.62
N LYS A 140 9.09 4.01 27.20
CA LYS A 140 9.56 2.78 27.84
C LYS A 140 11.00 2.41 27.45
N TYR A 141 11.38 2.58 26.19
CA TYR A 141 12.63 2.00 25.65
C TYR A 141 13.70 3.04 25.27
N CYS A 142 13.32 4.26 24.89
CA CYS A 142 14.23 5.32 24.45
C CYS A 142 13.61 6.73 24.65
N PRO A 143 13.45 7.20 25.91
CA PRO A 143 12.77 8.47 26.19
C PRO A 143 13.51 9.68 25.59
N GLN A 144 14.85 9.64 25.50
CA GLN A 144 15.63 10.74 24.94
C GLN A 144 15.27 11.08 23.48
N ALA A 145 14.75 10.12 22.71
CA ALA A 145 14.33 10.33 21.32
C ALA A 145 13.09 11.23 21.19
N LEU A 146 12.34 11.43 22.29
CA LEU A 146 11.19 12.33 22.35
C LEU A 146 11.59 13.79 22.61
N GLU A 147 12.77 14.00 23.21
CA GLU A 147 13.25 15.31 23.62
C GLU A 147 14.14 15.96 22.55
N LYS A 148 15.02 15.17 21.93
CA LYS A 148 16.01 15.66 20.97
C LYS A 148 15.96 14.86 19.67
N PRO A 149 15.99 15.50 18.49
CA PRO A 149 16.11 14.78 17.22
C PRO A 149 17.38 13.92 17.20
N MET A 150 17.22 12.61 17.00
CA MET A 150 18.32 11.66 16.91
C MET A 150 17.93 10.45 16.06
N ALA A 151 18.91 9.79 15.45
CA ALA A 151 18.73 8.43 14.95
C ALA A 151 18.47 7.48 16.12
N LEU A 152 17.50 6.59 15.97
CA LEU A 152 17.10 5.70 17.05
C LEU A 152 18.14 4.57 17.22
N PRO A 153 18.64 4.30 18.44
CA PRO A 153 19.56 3.20 18.68
C PRO A 153 18.79 1.87 18.73
N VAL A 154 18.41 1.35 17.56
CA VAL A 154 17.45 0.24 17.43
C VAL A 154 17.92 -1.04 18.11
N LEU A 155 19.23 -1.33 18.09
CA LEU A 155 19.81 -2.51 18.73
C LEU A 155 19.70 -2.41 20.26
N ASP A 156 19.93 -1.23 20.84
CA ASP A 156 19.79 -1.00 22.27
C ASP A 156 18.32 -1.12 22.71
N ILE A 157 17.39 -0.67 21.87
CA ILE A 157 15.95 -0.84 22.11
C ILE A 157 15.60 -2.33 22.15
N ALA A 158 16.01 -3.10 21.14
CA ALA A 158 15.77 -4.54 21.11
C ALA A 158 16.38 -5.24 22.33
N ASN A 159 17.61 -4.88 22.72
CA ASN A 159 18.26 -5.41 23.92
C ASN A 159 17.47 -5.07 25.20
N LYS A 160 16.97 -3.84 25.37
CA LYS A 160 16.11 -3.45 26.51
C LYS A 160 14.77 -4.19 26.53
N MET A 161 14.30 -4.67 25.39
CA MET A 161 13.12 -5.53 25.26
C MET A 161 13.42 -7.01 25.56
N ASN A 162 14.67 -7.35 25.89
CA ASN A 162 15.20 -8.71 26.00
C ASN A 162 15.04 -9.51 24.70
N LEU A 163 15.25 -8.85 23.56
CA LEU A 163 15.22 -9.47 22.24
C LEU A 163 16.63 -9.71 21.72
N LYS A 164 16.84 -10.86 21.10
CA LYS A 164 18.08 -11.21 20.40
C LYS A 164 17.91 -10.93 18.91
N ILE A 165 18.86 -10.23 18.30
CA ILE A 165 18.88 -10.04 16.84
C ILE A 165 19.93 -10.97 16.24
N ILE A 166 19.55 -11.71 15.21
CA ILE A 166 20.46 -12.51 14.38
C ILE A 166 20.24 -12.18 12.90
N TYR A 167 21.26 -12.42 12.08
CA TYR A 167 21.24 -12.17 10.65
C TYR A 167 21.42 -13.50 9.93
N GLU A 168 20.42 -13.90 9.16
CA GLU A 168 20.41 -15.16 8.42
C GLU A 168 19.80 -14.92 7.03
N PRO A 169 20.18 -15.70 6.01
CA PRO A 169 19.55 -15.59 4.70
C PRO A 169 18.10 -16.11 4.80
N LEU A 170 17.14 -15.27 4.41
CA LEU A 170 15.73 -15.65 4.29
C LEU A 170 15.29 -15.57 2.83
N ASN A 171 14.11 -16.12 2.51
CA ASN A 171 13.44 -15.95 1.22
C ASN A 171 13.44 -14.46 0.81
N GLU A 172 13.60 -14.17 -0.49
CA GLU A 172 13.79 -12.81 -0.99
C GLU A 172 12.64 -11.84 -0.61
N ASP A 173 11.43 -12.37 -0.44
CA ASP A 173 10.23 -11.61 -0.08
C ASP A 173 10.05 -11.34 1.42
N ILE A 174 10.94 -11.87 2.27
CA ILE A 174 10.89 -11.73 3.73
C ILE A 174 12.06 -10.85 4.20
N PHE A 175 11.75 -9.68 4.76
CA PHE A 175 12.77 -8.76 5.29
C PHE A 175 13.23 -9.12 6.69
N GLY A 176 12.32 -9.63 7.53
CA GLY A 176 12.64 -10.07 8.88
C GLY A 176 11.51 -10.89 9.48
N LYS A 177 11.77 -11.48 10.65
CA LYS A 177 10.84 -12.39 11.32
C LYS A 177 11.09 -12.45 12.82
N THR A 178 10.01 -12.32 13.58
CA THR A 178 10.02 -12.52 15.04
C THR A 178 9.59 -13.93 15.43
N TYR A 179 10.36 -14.57 16.32
CA TYR A 179 10.05 -15.86 16.92
C TYR A 179 9.39 -15.68 18.29
N PHE A 180 8.08 -15.94 18.34
CA PHE A 180 7.31 -15.88 19.59
C PHE A 180 7.48 -17.13 20.45
N ILE A 181 7.79 -18.26 19.82
CA ILE A 181 7.96 -19.57 20.44
C ILE A 181 9.24 -20.19 19.88
N GLU A 182 9.92 -20.97 20.69
CA GLU A 182 11.08 -21.75 20.23
C GLU A 182 10.70 -22.63 19.03
N SER A 183 11.47 -22.55 17.96
CA SER A 183 11.18 -23.23 16.70
C SER A 183 12.45 -23.78 16.08
N GLU A 184 12.38 -24.96 15.49
CA GLU A 184 13.44 -25.46 14.59
C GLU A 184 13.26 -24.85 13.21
N GLU A 185 14.32 -24.27 12.67
CA GLU A 185 14.38 -23.77 11.30
C GLU A 185 15.50 -24.48 10.54
N THR A 186 15.20 -24.90 9.32
CA THR A 186 16.19 -25.40 8.38
C THR A 186 16.84 -24.20 7.70
N MET A 187 18.15 -24.04 7.88
CA MET A 187 18.94 -23.01 7.22
C MET A 187 19.23 -23.39 5.76
N ASP A 188 19.76 -22.45 4.97
CA ASP A 188 20.14 -22.69 3.56
C ASP A 188 21.14 -23.86 3.39
N ASN A 189 21.96 -24.13 4.40
CA ASN A 189 22.93 -25.23 4.41
C ASN A 189 22.29 -26.59 4.81
N GLU A 190 20.96 -26.68 4.85
CA GLU A 190 20.16 -27.82 5.35
C GLU A 190 20.36 -28.15 6.84
N GLU A 191 21.17 -27.38 7.57
CA GLU A 191 21.32 -27.51 9.02
C GLU A 191 20.05 -27.03 9.73
N LYS A 192 19.56 -27.86 10.66
CA LYS A 192 18.47 -27.47 11.55
C LYS A 192 19.01 -26.74 12.76
N ARG A 193 18.54 -25.52 12.96
CA ARG A 193 18.89 -24.70 14.12
C ARG A 193 17.66 -24.44 14.97
N VAL A 194 17.79 -24.65 16.27
CA VAL A 194 16.78 -24.24 17.24
C VAL A 194 16.91 -22.74 17.48
N ILE A 195 15.86 -21.99 17.14
CA ILE A 195 15.76 -20.55 17.39
C ILE A 195 14.88 -20.35 18.61
N SER A 196 15.43 -19.74 19.67
CA SER A 196 14.72 -19.45 20.91
C SER A 196 13.64 -18.38 20.73
N SER A 197 12.59 -18.44 21.55
CA SER A 197 11.62 -17.34 21.70
C SER A 197 12.33 -16.02 22.05
N GLY A 198 11.83 -14.90 21.52
CA GLY A 198 12.46 -13.59 21.70
C GLY A 198 13.62 -13.32 20.75
N THR A 199 13.69 -14.04 19.63
CA THR A 199 14.67 -13.81 18.58
C THR A 199 14.01 -13.11 17.39
N ILE A 200 14.65 -12.04 16.90
CA ILE A 200 14.35 -11.40 15.62
C ILE A 200 15.43 -11.82 14.63
N VAL A 201 15.01 -12.40 13.51
CA VAL A 201 15.89 -12.73 12.39
C VAL A 201 15.74 -11.66 11.32
N ILE A 202 16.84 -11.07 10.90
CA ILE A 202 16.89 -10.08 9.82
C ILE A 202 17.50 -10.74 8.59
N ASN A 203 16.84 -10.59 7.44
CA ASN A 203 17.34 -11.14 6.19
C ASN A 203 18.66 -10.44 5.80
N ASN A 204 19.69 -11.21 5.46
CA ASN A 204 20.97 -10.66 4.96
C ASN A 204 21.26 -11.02 3.50
N ARG A 205 20.32 -11.67 2.80
CA ARG A 205 20.49 -12.14 1.41
C ARG A 205 20.50 -10.99 0.40
N THR A 206 19.63 -9.99 0.57
CA THR A 206 19.44 -8.92 -0.42
C THR A 206 20.30 -7.68 -0.11
N GLU A 207 20.83 -7.01 -1.14
CA GLU A 207 21.60 -5.75 -0.98
C GLU A 207 20.80 -4.67 -0.24
N PHE A 208 19.49 -4.59 -0.50
CA PHE A 208 18.59 -3.67 0.20
C PHE A 208 18.60 -3.90 1.72
N MET A 209 18.65 -5.15 2.17
CA MET A 209 18.69 -5.49 3.59
C MET A 209 20.08 -5.39 4.22
N LYS A 210 21.14 -5.18 3.43
CA LYS A 210 22.47 -4.80 3.93
C LYS A 210 22.54 -3.32 4.35
N LEU A 211 21.60 -2.50 3.88
CA LEU A 211 21.51 -1.08 4.26
C LEU A 211 20.98 -0.92 5.68
N ILE A 212 21.68 -0.12 6.48
CA ILE A 212 21.29 0.15 7.88
C ILE A 212 19.89 0.77 7.98
N GLU A 213 19.51 1.58 7.00
CA GLU A 213 18.20 2.22 6.93
C GLU A 213 17.05 1.22 6.81
N SER A 214 17.29 0.12 6.08
CA SER A 214 16.32 -0.95 5.92
C SER A 214 16.25 -1.81 7.17
N GLN A 215 17.42 -2.21 7.69
CA GLN A 215 17.51 -3.00 8.92
C GLN A 215 16.84 -2.31 10.11
N ASN A 216 17.09 -1.00 10.30
CA ASN A 216 16.46 -0.23 11.38
C ASN A 216 14.93 -0.24 11.29
N ASN A 217 14.39 -0.16 10.07
CA ASN A 217 12.95 -0.24 9.84
C ASN A 217 12.40 -1.61 10.22
N THR A 218 13.02 -2.67 9.71
CA THR A 218 12.60 -4.04 9.97
C THR A 218 12.73 -4.40 11.46
N ILE A 219 13.83 -4.05 12.13
CA ILE A 219 14.01 -4.34 13.56
C ILE A 219 12.90 -3.69 14.39
N ILE A 220 12.60 -2.40 14.16
CA ILE A 220 11.53 -1.73 14.90
C ILE A 220 10.14 -2.31 14.56
N HIS A 221 9.90 -2.68 13.30
CA HIS A 221 8.67 -3.36 12.88
C HIS A 221 8.46 -4.67 13.68
N GLU A 222 9.50 -5.49 13.74
CA GLU A 222 9.51 -6.73 14.52
C GLU A 222 9.39 -6.48 16.04
N CYS A 223 10.02 -5.43 16.58
CA CYS A 223 9.82 -5.01 17.97
C CYS A 223 8.37 -4.62 18.26
N VAL A 224 7.67 -3.95 17.32
CA VAL A 224 6.24 -3.63 17.47
C VAL A 224 5.41 -4.91 17.55
N HIS A 225 5.70 -5.90 16.71
CA HIS A 225 5.07 -7.22 16.79
C HIS A 225 5.30 -7.87 18.16
N TRP A 226 6.52 -7.78 18.72
CA TRP A 226 6.79 -8.30 20.05
C TRP A 226 6.01 -7.58 21.17
N GLU A 227 6.01 -6.24 21.19
CA GLU A 227 5.41 -5.46 22.28
C GLU A 227 3.87 -5.50 22.27
N TYR A 228 3.26 -5.54 21.09
CA TYR A 228 1.81 -5.39 20.94
C TYR A 228 1.09 -6.65 20.47
N HIS A 229 1.77 -7.56 19.76
CA HIS A 229 1.13 -8.71 19.12
C HIS A 229 1.49 -10.06 19.76
N LYS A 230 2.46 -10.12 20.68
CA LYS A 230 2.86 -11.38 21.36
C LYS A 230 1.69 -12.16 21.96
N ASN A 231 0.76 -11.48 22.65
CA ASN A 231 -0.38 -12.14 23.28
C ASN A 231 -1.32 -12.82 22.25
N PHE A 232 -1.42 -12.30 21.03
CA PHE A 232 -2.17 -12.95 19.96
C PHE A 232 -1.55 -14.29 19.60
N PHE A 233 -0.22 -14.34 19.40
CA PHE A 233 0.50 -15.56 19.04
C PHE A 233 0.47 -16.59 20.18
N GLU A 234 0.64 -16.16 21.43
CA GLU A 234 0.49 -17.00 22.63
C GLU A 234 -0.90 -17.60 22.75
N LEU A 235 -1.95 -16.82 22.43
CA LEU A 235 -3.31 -17.34 22.41
C LEU A 235 -3.51 -18.38 21.30
N GLN A 236 -3.00 -18.13 20.09
CA GLN A 236 -3.11 -19.14 19.02
C GLN A 236 -2.41 -20.45 19.42
N TYR A 237 -1.24 -20.34 20.06
CA TYR A 237 -0.53 -21.49 20.61
C TYR A 237 -1.36 -22.25 21.66
N LEU A 238 -1.97 -21.52 22.60
CA LEU A 238 -2.80 -22.07 23.68
C LEU A 238 -4.02 -22.86 23.15
N LEU A 239 -4.57 -22.45 22.01
CA LEU A 239 -5.77 -23.05 21.42
C LEU A 239 -5.47 -24.27 20.52
N ASN A 240 -4.22 -24.50 20.14
CA ASN A 240 -3.82 -25.58 19.24
C ASN A 240 -3.66 -26.94 19.94
N GLN A 241 -3.96 -28.04 19.24
CA GLN A 241 -3.89 -29.41 19.80
C GLN A 241 -2.47 -29.93 20.01
N GLU A 242 -1.51 -29.52 19.16
CA GLU A 242 -0.19 -30.13 19.11
C GLU A 242 0.90 -29.36 19.87
N ASN A 243 0.58 -28.23 20.52
CA ASN A 243 1.57 -27.33 21.14
C ASN A 243 2.77 -27.03 20.20
N LYS A 244 2.54 -27.03 18.88
CA LYS A 244 3.59 -26.74 17.89
C LYS A 244 3.77 -25.23 17.74
N PRO A 245 5.01 -24.77 17.53
CA PRO A 245 5.29 -23.36 17.26
C PRO A 245 4.53 -22.94 16.01
N ILE A 246 3.77 -21.84 16.10
CA ILE A 246 3.13 -21.28 14.91
C ILE A 246 4.12 -20.31 14.30
N VAL A 247 4.91 -20.82 13.38
CA VAL A 247 5.69 -19.99 12.48
C VAL A 247 4.72 -19.45 11.44
N PHE A 248 4.49 -18.14 11.43
CA PHE A 248 3.70 -17.51 10.37
C PHE A 248 4.65 -17.16 9.23
N LYS A 249 4.69 -17.99 8.18
CA LYS A 249 5.25 -17.55 6.90
C LYS A 249 4.17 -16.78 6.15
N LYS A 250 4.57 -15.73 5.44
CA LYS A 250 3.69 -14.93 4.57
C LYS A 250 3.06 -15.79 3.47
N GLU A 251 3.76 -16.85 3.05
CA GLU A 251 3.32 -17.88 2.11
C GLU A 251 2.19 -18.78 2.69
N ASP A 252 2.06 -18.89 4.02
CA ASP A 252 1.00 -19.69 4.66
C ASP A 252 -0.37 -18.97 4.70
N ILE A 253 -0.43 -17.71 4.25
CA ILE A 253 -1.64 -16.88 4.30
C ILE A 253 -2.68 -17.39 3.29
N GLU A 254 -2.26 -17.94 2.15
CA GLU A 254 -3.16 -18.49 1.13
C GLU A 254 -3.84 -19.81 1.55
N PHE A 255 -3.24 -20.56 2.49
CA PHE A 255 -3.78 -21.85 2.96
C PHE A 255 -4.52 -21.78 4.31
N LYS A 256 -4.60 -20.59 4.94
CA LYS A 256 -5.31 -20.38 6.21
C LYS A 256 -6.73 -19.88 5.98
N SER A 257 -7.65 -20.19 6.90
CA SER A 257 -9.03 -19.71 6.79
C SER A 257 -9.06 -18.18 6.65
N LEU A 258 -9.95 -17.66 5.79
CA LEU A 258 -10.14 -16.21 5.53
C LEU A 258 -10.13 -15.35 6.81
N SER A 259 -10.68 -15.88 7.91
CA SER A 259 -10.72 -15.18 9.21
C SER A 259 -9.37 -14.98 9.92
N ILE A 260 -8.36 -15.83 9.65
CA ILE A 260 -7.01 -15.69 10.21
C ILE A 260 -6.20 -14.75 9.31
N SER A 261 -6.36 -14.86 7.99
CA SER A 261 -5.70 -13.97 7.01
C SER A 261 -5.99 -12.49 7.32
N ASN A 262 -7.26 -12.11 7.48
CA ASN A 262 -7.65 -10.73 7.81
C ASN A 262 -7.06 -10.22 9.13
N LYS A 263 -6.85 -11.12 10.12
CA LYS A 263 -6.24 -10.73 11.41
C LYS A 263 -4.75 -10.46 11.25
N ILE A 264 -4.03 -11.29 10.48
CA ILE A 264 -2.61 -11.09 10.21
C ILE A 264 -2.40 -9.79 9.44
N GLU A 265 -3.22 -9.51 8.42
CA GLU A 265 -3.17 -8.25 7.69
C GLU A 265 -3.35 -7.04 8.64
N TRP A 266 -4.24 -7.16 9.61
CA TRP A 266 -4.43 -6.13 10.62
C TRP A 266 -3.21 -5.94 11.53
N LEU A 267 -2.52 -7.01 11.94
CA LEU A 267 -1.27 -6.93 12.72
C LEU A 267 -0.15 -6.26 11.92
N GLU A 268 0.04 -6.66 10.66
CA GLU A 268 1.05 -6.09 9.76
C GLU A 268 0.78 -4.61 9.48
N TRP A 269 -0.49 -4.24 9.36
CA TRP A 269 -0.87 -2.84 9.24
C TRP A 269 -0.50 -2.05 10.49
N GLN A 270 -0.82 -2.54 11.70
CA GLN A 270 -0.49 -1.86 12.95
C GLN A 270 1.03 -1.66 13.08
N ALA A 271 1.81 -2.71 12.80
CA ALA A 271 3.27 -2.63 12.83
C ALA A 271 3.80 -1.61 11.80
N SER A 272 3.38 -1.73 10.54
CA SER A 272 3.75 -0.82 9.46
C SER A 272 3.39 0.64 9.75
N ALA A 273 2.27 0.89 10.44
CA ALA A 273 1.82 2.22 10.79
C ALA A 273 2.58 2.83 11.99
N LEU A 274 3.02 2.01 12.95
CA LEU A 274 3.75 2.46 14.14
C LEU A 274 5.25 2.65 13.87
N THR A 275 5.88 1.78 13.07
CA THR A 275 7.32 1.80 12.80
C THR A 275 7.87 3.18 12.39
N PRO A 276 7.34 3.88 11.37
CA PRO A 276 7.83 5.21 11.01
C PRO A 276 7.57 6.26 12.10
N ARG A 277 6.54 6.09 12.95
CA ARG A 277 6.24 7.00 14.06
C ARG A 277 7.20 6.83 15.23
N ILE A 278 7.65 5.59 15.47
CA ILE A 278 8.66 5.26 16.49
C ILE A 278 10.04 5.74 16.04
N LEU A 279 10.42 5.45 14.79
CA LEU A 279 11.72 5.89 14.24
C LEU A 279 11.84 7.41 14.14
N MET A 280 10.74 8.11 13.91
CA MET A 280 10.68 9.55 13.71
C MET A 280 9.53 10.15 14.53
N PRO A 281 9.74 10.47 15.82
CA PRO A 281 8.69 10.98 16.70
C PRO A 281 8.19 12.36 16.28
N LYS A 282 6.90 12.64 16.50
CA LYS A 282 6.19 13.78 15.87
C LYS A 282 6.90 15.12 16.08
N LYS A 283 7.11 15.51 17.33
CA LYS A 283 7.68 16.82 17.70
C LYS A 283 9.06 17.04 17.08
N VAL A 284 10.00 16.15 17.38
CA VAL A 284 11.40 16.27 16.94
C VAL A 284 11.55 16.16 15.42
N THR A 285 10.67 15.41 14.75
CA THR A 285 10.71 15.26 13.29
C THR A 285 10.25 16.53 12.59
N VAL A 286 9.16 17.16 13.08
CA VAL A 286 8.68 18.44 12.54
C VAL A 286 9.75 19.52 12.70
N GLU A 287 10.33 19.66 13.89
CA GLU A 287 11.41 20.62 14.18
C GLU A 287 12.63 20.39 13.26
N LYS A 288 13.04 19.13 13.10
CA LYS A 288 14.16 18.78 12.23
C LYS A 288 13.86 19.03 10.76
N PHE A 289 12.65 18.74 10.30
CA PHE A 289 12.26 18.93 8.91
C PHE A 289 12.24 20.40 8.52
N LEU A 290 11.58 21.25 9.32
CA LEU A 290 11.49 22.69 9.06
C LEU A 290 12.87 23.35 9.05
N SER A 291 13.71 23.05 10.06
CA SER A 291 15.09 23.56 10.10
C SER A 291 15.95 23.06 8.94
N THR A 292 15.68 21.87 8.40
CA THR A 292 16.38 21.35 7.23
C THR A 292 15.98 22.09 5.96
N ILE A 293 14.68 22.37 5.77
CA ILE A 293 14.20 23.17 4.64
C ILE A 293 14.80 24.58 4.69
N GLU A 294 14.77 25.24 5.85
CA GLU A 294 15.34 26.58 6.02
C GLU A 294 16.83 26.60 5.67
N LYS A 295 17.60 25.63 6.14
CA LYS A 295 19.03 25.49 5.78
C LYS A 295 19.25 25.32 4.28
N ILE A 296 18.44 24.50 3.62
CA ILE A 296 18.55 24.29 2.16
C ILE A 296 18.26 25.59 1.41
N LYS A 297 17.19 26.31 1.79
CA LYS A 297 16.82 27.60 1.20
C LYS A 297 17.90 28.67 1.39
N ASN A 298 18.52 28.71 2.57
CA ASN A 298 19.59 29.66 2.87
C ASN A 298 20.90 29.34 2.12
N GLN A 299 21.14 28.08 1.77
CA GLN A 299 22.31 27.68 0.97
C GLN A 299 22.14 28.02 -0.51
N ASP A 300 20.92 27.89 -1.04
CA ASP A 300 20.62 28.19 -2.44
C ASP A 300 19.15 28.58 -2.60
N GLY A 301 18.92 29.89 -2.74
CA GLY A 301 17.59 30.47 -2.93
C GLY A 301 17.01 30.28 -4.33
N THR A 302 17.78 29.73 -5.28
CA THR A 302 17.32 29.51 -6.67
C THR A 302 16.63 28.15 -6.86
N LEU A 303 16.66 27.30 -5.84
CA LEU A 303 16.08 25.97 -5.89
C LEU A 303 14.56 26.01 -6.03
N LYS A 304 14.06 25.14 -6.92
CA LYS A 304 12.63 24.87 -7.04
C LYS A 304 12.11 24.12 -5.81
N ASN A 305 10.80 24.19 -5.55
CA ASN A 305 10.21 23.55 -4.37
C ASN A 305 10.41 22.03 -4.40
N SER A 306 10.19 21.37 -5.54
CA SER A 306 10.41 19.93 -5.68
C SER A 306 11.83 19.51 -5.26
N GLN A 307 12.83 20.28 -5.66
CA GLN A 307 14.24 20.04 -5.35
C GLN A 307 14.54 20.24 -3.86
N ILE A 308 13.96 21.28 -3.24
CA ILE A 308 14.10 21.52 -1.79
C ILE A 308 13.56 20.33 -1.01
N TYR A 309 12.36 19.84 -1.34
CA TYR A 309 11.75 18.71 -0.63
C TYR A 309 12.48 17.39 -0.89
N GLU A 310 12.99 17.15 -2.10
CA GLU A 310 13.79 15.96 -2.41
C GLU A 310 15.10 15.93 -1.58
N ARG A 311 15.81 17.07 -1.51
CA ARG A 311 16.99 17.22 -0.65
C ARG A 311 16.64 17.09 0.83
N ALA A 312 15.53 17.68 1.27
CA ALA A 312 15.09 17.58 2.67
C ALA A 312 14.78 16.13 3.08
N ILE A 313 14.10 15.35 2.21
CA ILE A 313 13.83 13.93 2.45
C ILE A 313 15.13 13.13 2.54
N LEU A 314 16.09 13.37 1.63
CA LEU A 314 17.40 12.72 1.68
C LEU A 314 18.16 13.07 2.97
N ASN A 315 18.18 14.34 3.37
CA ASN A 315 18.87 14.79 4.57
C ASN A 315 18.25 14.19 5.85
N LEU A 316 16.91 14.13 5.92
CA LEU A 316 16.21 13.47 7.00
C LEU A 316 16.47 11.97 7.05
N ALA A 317 16.48 11.30 5.89
CA ALA A 317 16.75 9.86 5.79
C ALA A 317 18.15 9.54 6.34
N ASN A 318 19.15 10.31 5.92
CA ASN A 318 20.53 10.19 6.40
C ASN A 318 20.66 10.50 7.90
N PHE A 319 19.92 11.50 8.40
CA PHE A 319 19.95 11.93 9.80
C PHE A 319 19.32 10.90 10.74
N PHE A 320 18.12 10.41 10.41
CA PHE A 320 17.40 9.43 11.23
C PHE A 320 17.83 7.98 10.97
N LYS A 321 18.69 7.73 9.96
CA LYS A 321 19.13 6.41 9.50
C LYS A 321 17.94 5.52 9.13
N VAL A 322 17.09 6.06 8.26
CA VAL A 322 15.90 5.40 7.72
C VAL A 322 15.79 5.62 6.22
N THR A 323 14.98 4.83 5.53
CA THR A 323 14.85 4.95 4.06
C THR A 323 14.13 6.25 3.67
N LYS A 324 14.44 6.81 2.48
CA LYS A 324 13.71 7.97 1.92
C LYS A 324 12.19 7.75 1.91
N LYS A 325 11.78 6.51 1.64
CA LYS A 325 10.38 6.08 1.67
C LYS A 325 9.78 6.19 3.07
N ALA A 326 10.48 5.74 4.11
CA ALA A 326 10.00 5.89 5.49
C ALA A 326 9.82 7.36 5.87
N VAL A 327 10.76 8.24 5.48
CA VAL A 327 10.64 9.69 5.67
C VAL A 327 9.42 10.25 4.96
N LYS A 328 9.22 9.92 3.67
CA LYS A 328 8.06 10.37 2.90
C LYS A 328 6.75 9.94 3.58
N ILE A 329 6.63 8.67 3.96
CA ILE A 329 5.47 8.15 4.71
C ILE A 329 5.26 8.97 5.98
N ARG A 330 6.31 9.21 6.77
CA ARG A 330 6.18 9.92 8.04
C ARG A 330 5.75 11.36 7.86
N LEU A 331 6.32 12.08 6.90
CA LEU A 331 5.96 13.47 6.63
C LEU A 331 4.51 13.59 6.13
N LEU A 332 4.04 12.64 5.30
CA LEU A 332 2.62 12.56 4.92
C LEU A 332 1.72 12.33 6.14
N GLN A 333 2.11 11.44 7.06
CA GLN A 333 1.39 11.20 8.32
C GLN A 333 1.37 12.42 9.25
N LEU A 334 2.34 13.33 9.12
CA LEU A 334 2.43 14.58 9.87
C LEU A 334 1.65 15.73 9.22
N GLY A 335 1.06 15.52 8.03
CA GLY A 335 0.26 16.50 7.33
C GLY A 335 0.99 17.28 6.23
N PHE A 336 2.25 16.96 5.93
CA PHE A 336 2.99 17.60 4.84
C PHE A 336 2.62 16.94 3.50
N LYS A 337 1.48 17.33 2.92
CA LYS A 337 0.89 16.67 1.74
C LYS A 337 1.49 17.11 0.41
N ASN A 338 2.14 18.26 0.37
CA ASN A 338 2.82 18.78 -0.81
C ASN A 338 4.02 17.93 -1.27
N ILE A 339 4.47 16.95 -0.46
CA ILE A 339 5.56 16.03 -0.85
C ILE A 339 5.08 14.78 -1.60
N ILE A 340 3.78 14.63 -1.86
CA ILE A 340 3.24 13.44 -2.56
C ILE A 340 3.97 13.22 -3.88
N GLY A 341 4.30 14.29 -4.60
CA GLY A 341 5.01 14.25 -5.89
C GLY A 341 6.52 14.01 -5.82
N ILE A 342 7.12 13.77 -4.64
CA ILE A 342 8.57 13.64 -4.47
C ILE A 342 8.99 12.16 -4.38
N ASN A 343 10.10 11.76 -5.03
CA ASN A 343 10.56 10.36 -5.09
C ASN A 343 9.46 9.38 -5.58
N CYS A 344 8.77 9.74 -6.66
CA CYS A 344 7.70 8.93 -7.24
C CYS A 344 8.26 7.83 -8.15
N TYR A 345 7.60 6.67 -8.13
CA TYR A 345 7.88 5.58 -9.03
C TYR A 345 6.57 5.03 -9.56
N ILE A 346 6.43 4.99 -10.87
CA ILE A 346 5.25 4.50 -11.58
C ILE A 346 5.74 3.69 -12.76
N ASP A 347 5.02 2.61 -13.11
CA ASP A 347 5.39 1.70 -14.19
C ASP A 347 6.82 1.16 -14.03
N LYS A 348 7.21 0.83 -12.78
CA LYS A 348 8.55 0.34 -12.38
C LYS A 348 9.71 1.31 -12.65
N GLU A 349 9.43 2.52 -13.10
CA GLU A 349 10.44 3.56 -13.34
C GLU A 349 10.38 4.65 -12.27
N TYR A 350 11.55 5.21 -11.91
CA TYR A 350 11.59 6.47 -11.18
C TYR A 350 11.10 7.58 -12.10
N LYS A 351 10.22 8.45 -11.58
CA LYS A 351 9.75 9.62 -12.30
C LYS A 351 10.25 10.90 -11.61
N PRO A 352 10.61 11.94 -12.38
CA PRO A 352 11.03 13.22 -11.80
C PRO A 352 10.01 13.78 -10.82
N ALA A 353 10.50 14.41 -9.77
CA ALA A 353 9.66 15.02 -8.76
C ALA A 353 8.76 16.12 -9.35
N TYR A 354 7.57 16.26 -8.77
CA TYR A 354 6.65 17.34 -9.06
C TYR A 354 6.13 17.96 -7.76
N TYR A 355 5.66 19.19 -7.85
CA TYR A 355 5.20 20.00 -6.74
C TYR A 355 3.87 20.69 -7.11
N PHE A 356 3.06 20.92 -6.08
CA PHE A 356 1.83 21.68 -6.15
C PHE A 356 1.54 22.31 -4.80
N ASN A 357 0.86 23.45 -4.81
CA ASN A 357 0.43 24.08 -3.57
C ASN A 357 -0.86 23.41 -3.08
N TYR A 358 -0.73 22.62 -2.03
CA TYR A 358 -1.85 21.91 -1.45
C TYR A 358 -2.79 22.88 -0.70
N GLN A 359 -3.98 23.16 -1.24
CA GLN A 359 -4.91 24.15 -0.68
C GLN A 359 -6.02 23.57 0.24
N ASN A 360 -6.42 22.31 0.08
CA ASN A 360 -7.59 21.73 0.77
C ASN A 360 -7.21 20.61 1.73
N GLU A 361 -7.34 20.83 3.05
CA GLU A 361 -6.87 19.92 4.12
C GLU A 361 -7.45 18.49 4.12
N ASP A 362 -8.52 18.19 3.38
CA ASP A 362 -9.28 16.94 3.54
C ASP A 362 -9.07 15.85 2.46
N GLU A 363 -8.48 16.16 1.30
CA GLU A 363 -8.40 15.19 0.18
C GLU A 363 -6.96 14.77 -0.17
N ALA A 364 -6.64 13.48 -0.08
CA ALA A 364 -5.35 12.98 -0.55
C ALA A 364 -5.32 12.96 -2.09
N LEU A 365 -4.69 13.96 -2.69
CA LEU A 365 -4.61 14.12 -4.15
C LEU A 365 -3.26 13.62 -4.71
N THR A 366 -3.31 12.98 -5.87
CA THR A 366 -2.16 12.78 -6.77
C THR A 366 -2.50 13.30 -8.16
N TYR A 367 -1.50 13.79 -8.88
CA TYR A 367 -1.63 14.15 -10.30
C TYR A 367 -1.05 13.09 -11.22
N MET A 368 -0.41 12.08 -10.62
CA MET A 368 0.34 11.07 -11.32
C MET A 368 -0.42 9.74 -11.33
N ILE A 369 -0.46 9.11 -12.51
CA ILE A 369 -1.14 7.84 -12.80
C ILE A 369 -0.23 6.94 -13.64
N SER A 370 -0.43 5.63 -13.51
CA SER A 370 0.19 4.64 -14.40
C SER A 370 -0.38 4.68 -15.81
N PHE A 371 0.38 4.13 -16.77
CA PHE A 371 -0.09 3.95 -18.13
C PHE A 371 -1.40 3.14 -18.20
N LYS A 372 -1.49 2.08 -17.37
CA LYS A 372 -2.70 1.26 -17.26
C LYS A 372 -3.89 2.03 -16.71
N GLU A 373 -3.70 2.81 -15.65
CA GLU A 373 -4.76 3.65 -15.08
C GLU A 373 -5.23 4.71 -16.07
N ALA A 374 -4.32 5.33 -16.82
CA ALA A 374 -4.68 6.32 -17.85
C ALA A 374 -5.64 5.75 -18.89
N ILE A 375 -5.37 4.55 -19.40
CA ILE A 375 -6.26 3.84 -20.34
C ILE A 375 -7.61 3.52 -19.67
N GLN A 376 -7.60 3.02 -18.44
CA GLN A 376 -8.83 2.71 -17.70
C GLN A 376 -9.70 3.95 -17.45
N PHE A 377 -9.09 5.08 -17.08
CA PHE A 377 -9.82 6.33 -16.88
C PHE A 377 -10.43 6.84 -18.19
N ARG A 378 -9.69 6.76 -19.30
CA ARG A 378 -10.21 7.13 -20.61
C ARG A 378 -11.39 6.25 -21.03
N ILE A 379 -11.31 4.94 -20.82
CA ILE A 379 -12.41 4.00 -21.12
C ILE A 379 -13.66 4.33 -20.30
N ASN A 380 -13.48 4.60 -19.01
CA ASN A 380 -14.59 4.75 -18.07
C ASN A 380 -15.19 6.17 -18.05
N ASN A 381 -14.51 7.17 -18.62
CA ASN A 381 -14.93 8.57 -18.58
C ASN A 381 -15.06 9.17 -19.99
N LYS A 382 -16.30 9.26 -20.48
CA LYS A 382 -16.63 9.80 -21.81
C LYS A 382 -16.18 11.26 -21.99
N TRP A 383 -16.19 12.06 -20.92
CA TRP A 383 -15.79 13.45 -20.99
C TRP A 383 -14.28 13.58 -21.16
N LEU A 384 -13.50 12.81 -20.40
CA LEU A 384 -12.06 12.71 -20.58
C LEU A 384 -11.71 12.23 -22.00
N ASP A 385 -12.38 11.19 -22.50
CA ASP A 385 -12.16 10.71 -23.87
C ASP A 385 -12.44 11.78 -24.93
N ALA A 386 -13.50 12.58 -24.77
CA ALA A 386 -13.78 13.71 -25.66
C ALA A 386 -12.68 14.77 -25.62
N LEU A 387 -12.21 15.17 -24.43
CA LEU A 387 -11.12 16.15 -24.28
C LEU A 387 -9.80 15.68 -24.88
N MET A 388 -9.49 14.37 -24.77
CA MET A 388 -8.32 13.78 -25.40
C MET A 388 -8.45 13.72 -26.93
N LYS A 389 -9.62 13.33 -27.44
CA LYS A 389 -9.91 13.34 -28.89
C LYS A 389 -9.81 14.74 -29.51
N GLU A 390 -10.24 15.76 -28.77
CA GLU A 390 -10.11 17.17 -29.15
C GLU A 390 -8.67 17.70 -28.96
N ARG A 391 -7.74 16.88 -28.44
CA ARG A 391 -6.35 17.24 -28.09
C ARG A 391 -6.24 18.45 -27.15
N LYS A 392 -7.26 18.64 -26.31
CA LYS A 392 -7.28 19.64 -25.24
C LYS A 392 -6.46 19.17 -24.04
N LEU A 393 -6.56 17.88 -23.74
CA LEU A 393 -5.73 17.18 -22.77
C LEU A 393 -4.91 16.10 -23.48
N ILE A 394 -3.72 15.84 -22.98
CA ILE A 394 -2.83 14.78 -23.45
C ILE A 394 -2.22 14.03 -22.27
N TYR A 395 -1.72 12.82 -22.53
CA TYR A 395 -0.97 12.04 -21.57
C TYR A 395 0.53 12.36 -21.65
N ALA A 396 1.07 13.03 -20.63
CA ALA A 396 2.45 13.47 -20.56
C ALA A 396 3.25 12.68 -19.51
N ASP A 397 3.67 11.45 -19.84
CA ASP A 397 4.47 10.54 -19.00
C ASP A 397 3.99 10.43 -17.54
N GLY A 398 2.73 10.05 -17.38
CA GLY A 398 2.09 9.80 -16.08
C GLY A 398 1.10 10.87 -15.64
N PHE A 399 0.82 11.88 -16.46
CA PHE A 399 -0.10 12.96 -16.15
C PHE A 399 -1.10 13.18 -17.29
N PHE A 400 -2.35 13.50 -16.97
CA PHE A 400 -3.23 14.17 -17.94
C PHE A 400 -3.03 15.67 -17.82
N ALA A 401 -2.43 16.27 -18.84
CA ALA A 401 -2.04 17.68 -18.83
C ALA A 401 -2.70 18.45 -19.98
N ILE A 402 -2.88 19.75 -19.78
CA ILE A 402 -3.29 20.68 -20.85
C ILE A 402 -2.24 20.65 -21.95
N ASN A 403 -2.68 20.47 -23.19
CA ASN A 403 -1.83 20.43 -24.37
C ASN A 403 -1.38 21.85 -24.80
N HIS A 404 -0.48 22.44 -24.01
CA HIS A 404 0.06 23.78 -24.26
C HIS A 404 1.58 23.83 -24.03
N LYS A 405 2.31 24.62 -24.83
CA LYS A 405 3.80 24.64 -24.88
C LYS A 405 4.46 25.04 -23.57
N GLU A 406 3.71 25.76 -22.74
CA GLU A 406 4.11 26.11 -21.38
C GLU A 406 4.11 24.91 -20.44
N TYR A 407 3.28 23.90 -20.69
CA TYR A 407 3.06 22.77 -19.78
C TYR A 407 3.64 21.45 -20.26
N VAL A 408 3.70 21.23 -21.57
CA VAL A 408 4.18 19.96 -22.17
C VAL A 408 5.26 20.21 -23.23
N GLN A 409 6.18 19.26 -23.34
CA GLN A 409 7.28 19.27 -24.31
C GLN A 409 7.63 17.86 -24.76
N VAL A 410 8.23 17.73 -25.93
CA VAL A 410 8.75 16.45 -26.43
C VAL A 410 10.17 16.24 -25.92
N SER A 411 10.40 15.15 -25.20
CA SER A 411 11.73 14.76 -24.72
C SER A 411 12.66 14.33 -25.86
N LYS A 412 13.97 14.24 -25.59
CA LYS A 412 14.97 13.72 -26.56
C LYS A 412 14.65 12.31 -27.07
N LYS A 413 13.87 11.52 -26.32
CA LYS A 413 13.43 10.16 -26.69
C LYS A 413 12.09 10.13 -27.45
N GLY A 414 11.48 11.29 -27.71
CA GLY A 414 10.18 11.40 -28.38
C GLY A 414 8.96 11.28 -27.46
N LYS A 415 9.14 10.97 -26.16
CA LYS A 415 8.03 10.96 -25.18
C LYS A 415 7.56 12.37 -24.88
N ILE A 416 6.26 12.59 -24.81
CA ILE A 416 5.68 13.83 -24.30
C ILE A 416 5.81 13.83 -22.78
N VAL A 417 6.39 14.90 -22.23
CA VAL A 417 6.65 15.06 -20.80
C VAL A 417 6.25 16.46 -20.35
N LEU A 418 6.01 16.63 -19.06
CA LEU A 418 5.82 17.96 -18.48
C LEU A 418 7.07 18.83 -18.66
N THR A 419 6.86 20.13 -18.87
CA THR A 419 7.91 21.15 -18.80
C THR A 419 8.39 21.32 -17.36
N ASP A 420 9.49 22.02 -17.23
CA ASP A 420 10.07 22.41 -15.96
C ASP A 420 9.20 23.37 -15.14
N TYR A 421 8.32 24.12 -15.80
CA TYR A 421 7.33 24.99 -15.15
C TYR A 421 6.16 24.15 -14.64
N ALA A 422 5.56 23.32 -15.50
CA ALA A 422 4.43 22.47 -15.13
C ALA A 422 4.74 21.54 -13.97
N ARG A 423 5.97 21.00 -13.87
CA ARG A 423 6.36 20.18 -12.72
C ARG A 423 6.29 20.90 -11.38
N GLU A 424 6.43 22.21 -11.33
CA GLU A 424 6.29 22.99 -10.09
C GLU A 424 4.87 23.52 -9.86
N HIS A 425 3.98 23.35 -10.84
CA HIS A 425 2.63 23.91 -10.86
C HIS A 425 1.64 22.90 -11.46
N VAL A 426 1.72 21.62 -11.07
CA VAL A 426 0.85 20.59 -11.66
C VAL A 426 -0.63 20.85 -11.37
N ASP A 427 -0.92 21.61 -10.30
CA ASP A 427 -2.25 22.11 -9.96
C ASP A 427 -2.78 23.20 -10.92
N GLU A 428 -1.96 23.74 -11.81
CA GLU A 428 -2.43 24.71 -12.83
C GLU A 428 -2.74 24.03 -14.17
N CYS A 429 -2.15 22.85 -14.42
CA CYS A 429 -2.17 22.26 -15.75
C CYS A 429 -2.50 20.76 -15.82
N CYS A 430 -2.65 20.06 -14.70
CA CYS A 430 -2.91 18.62 -14.70
C CYS A 430 -4.21 18.25 -13.96
N LEU A 431 -4.85 17.16 -14.40
CA LEU A 431 -5.98 16.59 -13.67
C LEU A 431 -5.50 15.93 -12.37
N ALA A 432 -6.26 16.17 -11.30
CA ALA A 432 -6.06 15.59 -9.97
C ALA A 432 -6.94 14.35 -9.77
N PHE A 433 -6.40 13.39 -9.02
CA PHE A 433 -7.04 12.13 -8.65
C PHE A 433 -7.09 11.97 -7.14
N ASN A 434 -8.25 11.57 -6.63
CA ASN A 434 -8.45 11.22 -5.24
C ASN A 434 -7.86 9.84 -4.96
N ILE A 435 -7.01 9.74 -3.96
CA ILE A 435 -6.45 8.47 -3.48
C ILE A 435 -7.39 7.89 -2.42
N ILE A 436 -8.00 6.75 -2.73
CA ILE A 436 -8.95 6.07 -1.86
C ILE A 436 -8.36 4.73 -1.41
N GLY A 437 -8.40 4.44 -0.11
CA GLY A 437 -8.07 3.12 0.41
C GLY A 437 -9.27 2.19 0.29
N THR A 438 -9.09 0.99 -0.28
CA THR A 438 -10.17 0.00 -0.49
C THR A 438 -10.28 -1.03 0.65
N PHE A 439 -9.84 -0.67 1.86
CA PHE A 439 -9.86 -1.57 3.02
C PHE A 439 -11.29 -1.84 3.51
N GLN A 440 -11.57 -3.08 3.94
CA GLN A 440 -12.86 -3.46 4.53
C GLN A 440 -13.17 -2.80 5.88
N SER A 441 -12.25 -2.00 6.45
CA SER A 441 -12.47 -1.22 7.67
C SER A 441 -12.91 0.21 7.34
N ASN A 442 -14.02 0.66 7.92
CA ASN A 442 -14.60 2.00 7.78
C ASN A 442 -13.74 3.14 8.41
N LEU A 443 -12.41 3.09 8.30
CA LEU A 443 -11.50 4.03 8.96
C LEU A 443 -10.78 4.94 7.96
N ASN A 444 -10.62 6.19 8.37
CA ASN A 444 -10.28 7.36 7.56
C ASN A 444 -9.11 7.16 6.56
N ASN A 445 -9.34 7.54 5.30
CA ASN A 445 -8.57 7.15 4.10
C ASN A 445 -7.08 7.52 4.12
N MET A 446 -6.67 8.65 4.72
CA MET A 446 -5.34 9.20 4.46
C MET A 446 -4.18 8.61 5.29
N ALA A 447 -4.41 8.34 6.57
CA ALA A 447 -3.37 7.72 7.40
C ALA A 447 -3.12 6.27 7.01
N TYR A 448 -4.18 5.56 6.60
CA TYR A 448 -4.11 4.24 6.00
C TYR A 448 -3.43 4.29 4.63
N SER A 449 -3.78 5.25 3.77
CA SER A 449 -3.21 5.35 2.42
C SER A 449 -1.74 5.78 2.41
N SER A 450 -1.25 6.60 3.36
CA SER A 450 0.15 7.09 3.37
C SER A 450 1.21 5.98 3.23
N TYR A 451 0.99 4.82 3.86
CA TYR A 451 1.86 3.64 3.74
C TYR A 451 1.80 3.02 2.34
N TYR A 452 0.60 2.87 1.78
CA TYR A 452 0.37 2.22 0.47
C TYR A 452 0.67 3.17 -0.71
N ILE A 453 0.48 4.50 -0.56
CA ILE A 453 0.87 5.55 -1.51
C ILE A 453 2.36 5.44 -1.83
N CYS A 454 3.18 5.12 -0.83
CA CYS A 454 4.62 5.00 -1.02
C CYS A 454 5.06 3.56 -1.35
N LYS A 455 4.14 2.59 -1.49
CA LYS A 455 4.44 1.17 -1.70
C LYS A 455 4.30 0.78 -3.17
N ASN A 456 5.40 0.86 -3.92
CA ASN A 456 5.52 0.36 -5.30
C ASN A 456 5.53 -1.18 -5.43
N THR A 457 4.83 -1.90 -4.57
CA THR A 457 4.72 -3.36 -4.70
C THR A 457 3.33 -3.69 -5.20
N SER A 458 3.24 -4.73 -6.02
CA SER A 458 2.08 -5.45 -6.57
C SER A 458 0.80 -5.57 -5.71
N ASN A 459 0.80 -5.15 -4.45
CA ASN A 459 -0.36 -4.96 -3.57
C ASN A 459 -1.11 -3.63 -3.83
N GLN A 460 -1.19 -3.16 -5.08
CA GLN A 460 -2.10 -2.07 -5.47
C GLN A 460 -3.59 -2.43 -5.28
N GLN A 461 -3.93 -3.66 -4.88
CA GLN A 461 -5.31 -4.09 -4.62
C GLN A 461 -6.03 -3.22 -3.56
N ASN A 462 -5.28 -2.55 -2.68
CA ASN A 462 -5.81 -1.82 -1.54
C ASN A 462 -5.86 -0.29 -1.71
N ILE A 463 -5.47 0.25 -2.88
CA ILE A 463 -5.66 1.66 -3.25
C ILE A 463 -6.40 1.71 -4.58
N LYS A 464 -7.39 2.60 -4.67
CA LYS A 464 -8.05 2.99 -5.90
C LYS A 464 -7.89 4.48 -6.12
N LEU A 465 -7.59 4.87 -7.35
CA LEU A 465 -7.67 6.27 -7.78
C LEU A 465 -9.07 6.57 -8.30
N GLU A 466 -9.61 7.73 -7.94
CA GLU A 466 -10.87 8.24 -8.46
C GLU A 466 -10.69 9.61 -9.11
N LEU A 467 -11.22 9.73 -10.33
CA LEU A 467 -11.24 10.97 -11.09
C LEU A 467 -12.60 11.64 -10.92
N ASN A 468 -12.64 12.76 -10.19
CA ASN A 468 -13.81 13.62 -10.12
C ASN A 468 -13.63 14.84 -11.04
N MET A 469 -14.31 14.85 -12.17
CA MET A 469 -14.26 15.93 -13.15
C MET A 469 -14.94 17.23 -12.66
N GLU A 470 -15.87 17.11 -11.71
CA GLU A 470 -16.62 18.24 -11.13
C GLU A 470 -15.90 18.87 -9.92
N SER A 471 -14.78 18.29 -9.49
CA SER A 471 -13.96 18.90 -8.45
C SER A 471 -13.56 20.33 -8.87
N ILE A 472 -13.45 21.23 -7.88
CA ILE A 472 -13.03 22.62 -8.12
C ILE A 472 -11.71 22.65 -8.89
N GLN A 473 -10.80 21.72 -8.57
CA GLN A 473 -9.52 21.57 -9.22
C GLN A 473 -9.67 21.20 -10.70
N ASN A 474 -10.34 20.09 -11.02
CA ASN A 474 -10.42 19.62 -12.41
C ASN A 474 -11.31 20.48 -13.29
N SER A 475 -12.38 21.06 -12.74
CA SER A 475 -13.25 21.98 -13.49
C SER A 475 -12.52 23.25 -13.95
N ARG A 476 -11.59 23.78 -13.13
CA ARG A 476 -10.69 24.88 -13.52
C ARG A 476 -9.80 24.49 -14.69
N ILE A 477 -9.13 23.33 -14.60
CA ILE A 477 -8.27 22.82 -15.68
C ILE A 477 -9.06 22.73 -16.99
N ILE A 478 -10.25 22.15 -16.96
CA ILE A 478 -11.10 21.98 -18.14
C ILE A 478 -11.51 23.35 -18.73
N GLY A 479 -11.85 24.33 -17.88
CA GLY A 479 -12.19 25.68 -18.33
C GLY A 479 -11.05 26.40 -19.08
N VAL A 480 -9.79 26.09 -18.75
CA VAL A 480 -8.60 26.71 -19.37
C VAL A 480 -8.18 26.01 -20.68
N THR A 481 -8.59 24.76 -20.90
CA THR A 481 -8.19 23.94 -22.08
C THR A 481 -8.65 24.45 -23.46
N GLY A 482 -9.29 25.61 -23.55
CA GLY A 482 -9.80 26.20 -24.79
C GLY A 482 -8.77 26.93 -25.68
N CYS A 483 -7.52 27.11 -25.25
CA CYS A 483 -6.48 27.82 -26.02
C CYS A 483 -5.22 26.94 -26.16
N THR A 484 -5.04 26.26 -27.29
CA THR A 484 -3.90 25.33 -27.50
C THR A 484 -3.13 25.60 -28.79
N ASP A 485 -2.04 26.35 -28.68
CA ASP A 485 -1.16 26.73 -29.80
C ASP A 485 -0.32 25.56 -30.37
N ILE A 486 0.00 24.51 -29.57
CA ILE A 486 0.83 23.37 -30.05
C ILE A 486 0.14 22.61 -31.19
N ALA A 487 -1.19 22.46 -31.10
CA ALA A 487 -1.93 21.61 -32.01
C ALA A 487 -1.85 22.11 -33.47
N PHE A 488 -1.68 23.42 -33.71
CA PHE A 488 -1.84 23.99 -35.04
C PHE A 488 -0.71 23.64 -36.01
N GLU A 489 0.55 23.62 -35.55
CA GLU A 489 1.72 23.32 -36.41
C GLU A 489 1.79 21.82 -36.75
N GLU A 490 1.68 20.93 -35.76
CA GLU A 490 1.66 19.48 -36.00
C GLU A 490 0.48 19.04 -36.88
N ILE A 491 -0.70 19.66 -36.67
CA ILE A 491 -1.89 19.40 -37.49
C ILE A 491 -1.67 19.90 -38.92
N SER A 492 -1.02 21.05 -39.11
CA SER A 492 -0.75 21.59 -40.45
C SER A 492 0.17 20.68 -41.26
N GLU A 493 1.26 20.20 -40.66
CA GLU A 493 2.19 19.28 -41.32
C GLU A 493 1.54 17.93 -41.65
N ALA A 494 0.80 17.35 -40.70
CA ALA A 494 0.07 16.11 -40.95
C ALA A 494 -0.96 16.28 -42.07
N SER A 495 -1.65 17.42 -42.14
CA SER A 495 -2.64 17.72 -43.19
C SER A 495 -2.00 17.77 -44.58
N LYS A 496 -0.82 18.41 -44.73
CA LYS A 496 -0.09 18.45 -46.01
C LYS A 496 0.29 17.06 -46.53
N ILE A 497 0.64 16.14 -45.63
CA ILE A 497 0.95 14.75 -46.00
C ILE A 497 -0.34 13.99 -46.35
N LEU A 498 -1.41 14.19 -45.58
CA LEU A 498 -2.71 13.55 -45.83
C LEU A 498 -3.27 13.87 -47.22
N ASP A 499 -3.12 15.12 -47.69
CA ASP A 499 -3.55 15.54 -49.03
C ASP A 499 -2.85 14.74 -50.15
N LYS A 500 -1.63 14.24 -49.89
CA LYS A 500 -0.85 13.41 -50.83
C LYS A 500 -1.20 11.92 -50.74
N MET A 501 -1.89 11.47 -49.68
CA MET A 501 -2.24 10.05 -49.46
C MET A 501 -3.47 9.63 -50.28
N ILE A 502 -3.35 9.75 -51.60
CA ILE A 502 -4.37 9.37 -52.58
C ILE A 502 -4.06 7.95 -53.09
N GLY A 503 -5.09 7.13 -53.29
CA GLY A 503 -4.96 5.78 -53.84
C GLY A 503 -5.01 4.66 -52.80
N SER A 504 -4.34 3.55 -53.11
CA SER A 504 -4.27 2.30 -52.35
C SER A 504 -3.29 2.40 -51.16
N PHE A 505 -3.31 1.39 -50.27
CA PHE A 505 -2.39 1.31 -49.14
C PHE A 505 -0.91 1.39 -49.56
N GLY A 506 -0.50 0.64 -50.59
CA GLY A 506 0.90 0.61 -51.03
C GLY A 506 1.38 1.95 -51.59
N GLU A 507 0.50 2.67 -52.32
CA GLU A 507 0.77 4.01 -52.83
C GLU A 507 0.93 5.02 -51.68
N CYS A 508 0.01 5.00 -50.71
CA CYS A 508 0.08 5.84 -49.52
C CYS A 508 1.36 5.56 -48.71
N LEU A 509 1.75 4.30 -48.55
CA LEU A 509 3.00 3.94 -47.86
C LEU A 509 4.24 4.45 -48.60
N ASN A 510 4.25 4.46 -49.93
CA ASN A 510 5.36 5.03 -50.71
C ASN A 510 5.47 6.54 -50.50
N VAL A 511 4.34 7.26 -50.48
CA VAL A 511 4.31 8.70 -50.19
C VAL A 511 4.91 8.96 -48.80
N LEU A 512 4.48 8.22 -47.78
CA LEU A 512 5.00 8.38 -46.42
C LEU A 512 6.51 8.14 -46.32
N ILE A 513 7.02 7.10 -46.97
CA ILE A 513 8.46 6.79 -46.99
C ILE A 513 9.27 7.91 -47.63
N GLN A 514 8.73 8.52 -48.70
CA GLN A 514 9.38 9.63 -49.39
C GLN A 514 9.38 10.91 -48.55
N GLU A 515 8.24 11.28 -47.96
CA GLU A 515 8.11 12.48 -47.12
C GLU A 515 8.95 12.38 -45.84
N LEU A 516 9.11 11.17 -45.28
CA LEU A 516 9.97 10.91 -44.12
C LEU A 516 11.46 10.74 -44.50
N GLY A 517 11.81 10.74 -45.79
CA GLY A 517 13.19 10.72 -46.26
C GLY A 517 13.92 9.37 -46.14
N TYR A 518 13.22 8.25 -46.02
CA TYR A 518 13.85 6.93 -45.90
C TYR A 518 14.39 6.42 -47.25
N LYS A 519 15.66 6.02 -47.28
CA LYS A 519 16.39 5.67 -48.52
C LYS A 519 16.35 4.19 -48.90
N SER A 520 16.05 3.29 -47.97
CA SER A 520 16.01 1.84 -48.24
C SER A 520 14.97 1.11 -47.39
N ASN A 521 14.49 -0.03 -47.91
CA ASN A 521 13.59 -0.91 -47.17
C ASN A 521 14.28 -1.58 -45.98
N LYS A 522 15.60 -1.72 -46.01
CA LYS A 522 16.39 -2.27 -44.89
C LYS A 522 16.28 -1.40 -43.64
N ILE A 523 16.43 -0.08 -43.78
CA ILE A 523 16.32 0.86 -42.64
C ILE A 523 14.92 0.81 -42.04
N ILE A 524 13.89 0.78 -42.88
CA ILE A 524 12.50 0.63 -42.44
C ILE A 524 12.32 -0.70 -41.70
N GLY A 525 12.87 -1.79 -42.24
CA GLY A 525 12.82 -3.13 -41.65
C GLY A 525 13.41 -3.21 -40.26
N GLU A 526 14.52 -2.52 -40.03
CA GLU A 526 15.15 -2.41 -38.71
C GLU A 526 14.28 -1.63 -37.71
N LEU A 527 13.56 -0.60 -38.15
CA LEU A 527 12.69 0.21 -37.28
C LEU A 527 11.37 -0.47 -36.91
N VAL A 528 10.85 -1.32 -37.80
CA VAL A 528 9.53 -1.96 -37.67
C VAL A 528 9.62 -3.47 -37.36
N PHE A 529 10.85 -3.99 -37.22
CA PHE A 529 11.18 -5.41 -37.04
C PHE A 529 10.56 -6.34 -38.10
N LEU A 530 10.61 -5.92 -39.37
CA LEU A 530 10.15 -6.73 -40.50
C LEU A 530 11.27 -6.90 -41.53
N ASP A 531 11.23 -8.02 -42.26
CA ASP A 531 12.19 -8.26 -43.33
C ASP A 531 11.98 -7.31 -44.52
N GLU A 532 13.07 -7.03 -45.23
CA GLU A 532 13.10 -6.09 -46.36
C GLU A 532 12.10 -6.46 -47.47
N LYS A 533 11.94 -7.77 -47.72
CA LYS A 533 11.08 -8.30 -48.77
C LYS A 533 9.60 -8.12 -48.42
N THR A 534 9.23 -8.25 -47.16
CA THR A 534 7.89 -8.00 -46.64
C THR A 534 7.50 -6.53 -46.84
N ILE A 535 8.38 -5.59 -46.50
CA ILE A 535 8.16 -4.16 -46.75
C ILE A 535 8.02 -3.87 -48.25
N TRP A 536 8.87 -4.48 -49.07
CA TRP A 536 8.79 -4.33 -50.53
C TRP A 536 7.44 -4.81 -51.08
N ASN A 537 6.92 -5.95 -50.61
CA ASN A 537 5.63 -6.48 -51.02
C ASN A 537 4.47 -5.54 -50.64
N TYR A 538 4.52 -4.94 -49.45
CA TYR A 538 3.54 -3.95 -48.99
C TYR A 538 3.55 -2.68 -49.85
N ARG A 539 4.74 -2.13 -50.13
CA ARG A 539 4.92 -0.95 -50.99
C ARG A 539 4.46 -1.17 -52.43
N LYS A 540 4.57 -2.40 -52.95
CA LYS A 540 4.10 -2.75 -54.31
C LYS A 540 2.63 -3.16 -54.36
N GLY A 541 1.90 -3.12 -53.25
CA GLY A 541 0.48 -3.51 -53.18
C GLY A 541 0.24 -5.00 -53.39
N LYS A 542 1.28 -5.85 -53.31
CA LYS A 542 1.16 -7.31 -53.51
C LYS A 542 0.50 -8.01 -52.33
N ARG A 543 0.57 -7.43 -51.13
CA ARG A 543 -0.03 -7.93 -49.89
C ARG A 543 -0.47 -6.76 -49.02
N ILE A 544 -1.60 -6.90 -48.33
CA ILE A 544 -2.03 -5.97 -47.28
C ILE A 544 -1.49 -6.49 -45.94
N PRO A 545 -0.87 -5.64 -45.10
CA PRO A 545 -0.37 -6.07 -43.79
C PRO A 545 -1.50 -6.49 -42.86
N GLU A 546 -1.24 -7.50 -42.03
CA GLU A 546 -2.08 -7.78 -40.86
C GLU A 546 -2.00 -6.62 -39.86
N LEU A 547 -3.04 -6.45 -39.04
CA LEU A 547 -3.15 -5.30 -38.12
C LEU A 547 -1.90 -5.09 -37.27
N ASN A 548 -1.33 -6.14 -36.66
CA ASN A 548 -0.16 -6.01 -35.79
C ASN A 548 1.07 -5.53 -36.57
N LYS A 549 1.26 -5.97 -37.81
CA LYS A 549 2.36 -5.53 -38.68
C LYS A 549 2.13 -4.11 -39.20
N LEU A 550 0.88 -3.73 -39.43
CA LEU A 550 0.51 -2.36 -39.76
C LEU A 550 0.81 -1.41 -38.60
N LEU A 551 0.41 -1.77 -37.38
CA LEU A 551 0.73 -1.02 -36.17
C LEU A 551 2.25 -0.92 -35.95
N ALA A 552 3.00 -1.99 -36.25
CA ALA A 552 4.46 -1.98 -36.23
C ALA A 552 5.05 -0.94 -37.18
N ILE A 553 4.51 -0.84 -38.39
CA ILE A 553 4.90 0.17 -39.38
C ILE A 553 4.57 1.58 -38.85
N CYS A 554 3.36 1.79 -38.34
CA CYS A 554 2.95 3.09 -37.83
C CYS A 554 3.79 3.54 -36.62
N GLY A 555 4.01 2.66 -35.65
CA GLY A 555 4.83 2.93 -34.47
C GLY A 555 6.32 3.07 -34.79
N GLY A 556 6.89 2.19 -35.61
CA GLY A 556 8.30 2.22 -35.98
C GLY A 556 8.68 3.43 -36.83
N LEU A 557 7.78 3.88 -37.71
CA LEU A 557 7.95 5.11 -38.50
C LEU A 557 7.51 6.38 -37.77
N LYS A 558 6.97 6.25 -36.54
CA LYS A 558 6.51 7.36 -35.70
C LYS A 558 5.47 8.26 -36.37
N LEU A 559 4.49 7.62 -37.03
CA LEU A 559 3.50 8.34 -37.82
C LEU A 559 2.51 9.12 -36.95
N HIS A 560 2.27 10.38 -37.31
CA HIS A 560 1.26 11.21 -36.64
C HIS A 560 -0.13 10.53 -36.65
N PRO A 561 -0.96 10.67 -35.59
CA PRO A 561 -2.19 9.88 -35.45
C PRO A 561 -3.17 10.00 -36.61
N ARG A 562 -3.33 11.20 -37.18
CA ARG A 562 -4.19 11.39 -38.36
C ARG A 562 -3.71 10.60 -39.57
N ILE A 563 -2.38 10.54 -39.78
CA ILE A 563 -1.75 9.75 -40.86
C ILE A 563 -1.94 8.26 -40.59
N THR A 564 -1.71 7.84 -39.34
CA THR A 564 -1.90 6.45 -38.90
C THR A 564 -3.33 5.98 -39.16
N TYR A 565 -4.34 6.72 -38.71
CA TYR A 565 -5.74 6.36 -38.94
C TYR A 565 -6.09 6.32 -40.43
N LYS A 566 -5.57 7.25 -41.25
CA LYS A 566 -5.77 7.22 -42.69
C LYS A 566 -5.14 5.99 -43.34
N LEU A 567 -3.92 5.64 -42.94
CA LEU A 567 -3.21 4.47 -43.44
C LEU A 567 -3.92 3.17 -43.06
N MET A 568 -4.51 3.11 -41.86
CA MET A 568 -5.33 1.99 -41.38
C MET A 568 -6.62 1.83 -42.18
N GLU A 569 -7.32 2.93 -42.43
CA GLU A 569 -8.51 2.95 -43.29
C GLU A 569 -8.19 2.36 -44.68
N LYS A 570 -7.04 2.76 -45.27
CA LYS A 570 -6.58 2.26 -46.58
C LYS A 570 -6.21 0.77 -46.57
N ALA A 571 -5.82 0.23 -45.43
CA ALA A 571 -5.59 -1.21 -45.24
C ALA A 571 -6.87 -1.99 -44.90
N GLY A 572 -8.02 -1.33 -44.79
CA GLY A 572 -9.31 -1.95 -44.47
C GLY A 572 -9.58 -2.13 -42.97
N TYR A 573 -8.83 -1.45 -42.10
CA TYR A 573 -9.00 -1.53 -40.64
C TYR A 573 -9.68 -0.28 -40.09
N THR A 574 -10.66 -0.50 -39.21
CA THR A 574 -11.28 0.55 -38.38
C THR A 574 -11.24 0.10 -36.92
N ILE A 575 -10.81 0.99 -36.02
CA ILE A 575 -10.66 0.73 -34.58
C ILE A 575 -11.61 1.65 -33.82
N GLY A 576 -12.14 1.18 -32.68
CA GLY A 576 -12.97 1.98 -31.78
C GLY A 576 -14.48 1.79 -31.93
N ASN A 577 -14.94 1.18 -33.03
CA ASN A 577 -16.38 0.96 -33.28
C ASN A 577 -16.98 -0.20 -32.48
N ARG A 578 -16.16 -1.11 -31.93
CA ARG A 578 -16.64 -2.34 -31.24
C ARG A 578 -16.50 -2.29 -29.73
N GLY A 579 -15.93 -1.20 -29.18
CA GLY A 579 -15.81 -0.99 -27.72
C GLY A 579 -14.94 -2.01 -26.99
N LYS A 580 -14.02 -2.70 -27.68
CA LYS A 580 -13.11 -3.66 -27.03
C LYS A 580 -12.01 -2.90 -26.27
N GLN A 581 -11.59 -3.40 -25.12
CA GLN A 581 -10.47 -2.82 -24.37
C GLN A 581 -9.18 -2.75 -25.20
N GLU A 582 -8.94 -3.76 -26.04
CA GLU A 582 -7.82 -3.80 -27.00
C GLU A 582 -7.83 -2.60 -27.96
N ASP A 583 -9.01 -2.15 -28.41
CA ASP A 583 -9.14 -1.00 -29.32
C ASP A 583 -8.66 0.29 -28.62
N PHE A 584 -9.02 0.48 -27.35
CA PHE A 584 -8.59 1.65 -26.57
C PHE A 584 -7.09 1.67 -26.32
N ILE A 585 -6.47 0.50 -26.09
CA ILE A 585 -5.01 0.39 -25.92
C ILE A 585 -4.32 0.82 -27.22
N ILE A 586 -4.77 0.30 -28.37
CA ILE A 586 -4.19 0.66 -29.67
C ILE A 586 -4.38 2.15 -29.96
N MET A 587 -5.58 2.69 -29.72
CA MET A 587 -5.85 4.13 -29.88
C MET A 587 -4.94 4.97 -28.98
N PHE A 588 -4.71 4.55 -27.73
CA PHE A 588 -3.83 5.27 -26.81
C PHE A 588 -2.37 5.25 -27.28
N LEU A 589 -1.88 4.11 -27.77
CA LEU A 589 -0.54 4.00 -28.35
C LEU A 589 -0.37 4.92 -29.57
N ILE A 590 -1.37 4.92 -30.46
CA ILE A 590 -1.37 5.78 -31.65
C ILE A 590 -1.38 7.25 -31.21
N GLU A 591 -2.34 7.67 -30.38
CA GLU A 591 -2.60 9.08 -30.12
C GLU A 591 -1.57 9.75 -29.22
N GLU A 592 -1.11 9.03 -28.18
CA GLU A 592 -0.26 9.59 -27.11
C GLU A 592 1.19 9.12 -27.22
N CYS A 593 1.46 7.99 -27.87
CA CYS A 593 2.78 7.36 -27.91
C CYS A 593 3.40 7.26 -29.31
N TYR A 594 2.83 7.87 -30.36
CA TYR A 594 3.35 7.73 -31.73
C TYR A 594 4.83 8.11 -31.89
N ASN A 595 5.31 9.11 -31.16
CA ASN A 595 6.71 9.57 -31.26
C ASN A 595 7.73 8.66 -30.55
N GLU A 596 7.28 7.65 -29.79
CA GLU A 596 8.14 6.81 -28.97
C GLU A 596 8.87 5.71 -29.77
N GLY A 597 8.28 5.24 -30.88
CA GLY A 597 8.80 4.12 -31.66
C GLY A 597 8.26 2.74 -31.23
N LEU A 598 8.44 1.74 -32.10
CA LEU A 598 7.96 0.37 -31.90
C LEU A 598 8.50 -0.33 -30.63
N PRO A 599 9.80 -0.23 -30.26
CA PRO A 599 10.29 -0.86 -29.03
C PRO A 599 9.58 -0.37 -27.77
N SER A 600 9.25 0.93 -27.71
CA SER A 600 8.51 1.50 -26.58
C SER A 600 7.07 0.98 -26.53
N TRP A 601 6.43 0.81 -27.70
CA TRP A 601 5.09 0.22 -27.78
C TRP A 601 5.09 -1.23 -27.28
N ASN A 602 6.08 -2.04 -27.66
CA ASN A 602 6.21 -3.42 -27.19
C ASN A 602 6.38 -3.49 -25.67
N ASN A 603 7.26 -2.65 -25.09
CA ASN A 603 7.44 -2.58 -23.63
C ASN A 603 6.12 -2.25 -22.91
N ARG A 604 5.35 -1.28 -23.43
CA ARG A 604 4.04 -0.91 -22.86
C ARG A 604 3.02 -2.04 -22.95
N LEU A 605 3.00 -2.77 -24.06
CA LEU A 605 2.09 -3.92 -24.24
C LEU A 605 2.46 -5.09 -23.30
N GLU A 606 3.76 -5.32 -23.07
CA GLU A 606 4.24 -6.30 -22.09
C GLU A 606 3.85 -5.90 -20.67
N GLU A 607 4.00 -4.63 -20.30
CA GLU A 607 3.59 -4.12 -18.97
C GLU A 607 2.09 -4.25 -18.70
N LEU A 608 1.27 -4.13 -19.75
CA LEU A 608 -0.19 -4.28 -19.65
C LEU A 608 -0.63 -5.75 -19.56
N ASP A 609 0.25 -6.71 -19.86
CA ASP A 609 -0.03 -8.15 -19.94
C ASP A 609 -1.23 -8.48 -20.85
N VAL A 610 -1.25 -7.90 -22.05
CA VAL A 610 -2.34 -8.04 -23.02
C VAL A 610 -2.01 -9.05 -24.11
N SER A 611 -3.01 -9.50 -24.87
CA SER A 611 -2.88 -10.47 -25.97
C SER A 611 -2.17 -9.91 -27.22
N ILE A 612 -2.10 -8.58 -27.35
CA ILE A 612 -1.57 -7.90 -28.53
C ILE A 612 -0.05 -8.11 -28.59
N ARG A 613 0.45 -8.59 -29.73
CA ARG A 613 1.87 -8.81 -29.99
C ARG A 613 2.24 -8.14 -31.31
N LEU A 614 3.07 -7.10 -31.23
CA LEU A 614 3.69 -6.52 -32.42
C LEU A 614 5.02 -7.27 -32.69
N PRO A 615 5.55 -7.20 -33.92
CA PRO A 615 6.84 -7.79 -34.29
C PRO A 615 8.00 -7.37 -33.41
#